data_AF-V4Q045-F1
#
_entry.id   AF-V4Q045-F1
#
_cell.length_a   1.000
_cell.length_b   1.000
_cell.length_c   1.000
_cell.angle_alpha   90.00
_cell.angle_beta   90.00
_cell.angle_gamma   90.00
#
_symmetry.space_group_name_H-M   'P 1'
#
loop_
_entity.id
_entity.type
_entity.pdbx_description
1 polymer ?
#
loop_
_entity_poly.entity_id
_entity_poly.type
_entity_poly.pdbx_seq_one_letter_code
_entity_poly.pdbx_strand_id
1 'polypeptide(L)'
;MRRRHLLFLLGAFISAPAFASEPKKKGGGAGYTQFPTMTVFTEASKRKHGTLSVDMGLYSEDEKLVELIKLNQPRLQDAYLSRLQAYAGTLNARSLADIGFITTQLQSATDAILARKDAKVLLGSVMLN
;
A
#
# COMPACT_ATOMS: atom_id res chain seq x y z
N MET A 1 -9.52 58.61 3.16
CA MET A 1 -8.13 59.11 2.96
C MET A 1 -7.16 58.25 3.77
N ARG A 2 -5.93 58.05 3.26
CA ARG A 2 -4.83 57.15 3.71
C ARG A 2 -4.99 55.70 3.20
N ARG A 3 -4.55 55.26 2.02
CA ARG A 3 -3.41 55.54 1.13
C ARG A 3 -2.01 55.20 1.69
N ARG A 4 -1.49 54.07 1.16
CA ARG A 4 -0.08 53.70 0.89
C ARG A 4 0.66 52.97 2.04
N HIS A 5 1.53 51.96 1.88
CA HIS A 5 2.37 51.41 0.79
C HIS A 5 2.54 49.88 1.05
N LEU A 6 2.35 48.97 0.09
CA LEU A 6 3.33 48.45 -0.87
C LEU A 6 4.67 47.97 -0.26
N LEU A 7 4.80 46.66 -0.06
CA LEU A 7 6.09 45.94 -0.07
C LEU A 7 5.85 44.52 -0.60
N PHE A 8 6.00 44.41 -1.92
CA PHE A 8 6.20 43.16 -2.65
C PHE A 8 7.52 42.53 -2.21
N LEU A 9 7.48 41.30 -1.71
CA LEU A 9 8.62 40.38 -1.73
C LEU A 9 8.15 39.06 -2.32
N LEU A 10 8.20 38.99 -3.65
CA LEU A 10 7.93 37.81 -4.45
C LEU A 10 9.16 36.88 -4.34
N GLY A 11 9.17 36.03 -3.31
CA GLY A 11 10.13 34.95 -3.19
C GLY A 11 9.76 33.82 -4.14
N ALA A 12 10.46 33.70 -5.26
CA ALA A 12 10.31 32.59 -6.18
C ALA A 12 10.83 31.30 -5.52
N PHE A 13 9.92 30.51 -4.95
CA PHE A 13 10.19 29.13 -4.58
C PHE A 13 10.33 28.31 -5.86
N ILE A 14 11.57 28.04 -6.25
CA ILE A 14 11.87 27.03 -7.28
C ILE A 14 11.63 25.67 -6.61
N SER A 15 10.42 25.13 -6.76
CA SER A 15 10.14 23.72 -6.47
C SER A 15 11.00 22.87 -7.39
N ALA A 16 12.09 22.32 -6.85
CA ALA A 16 12.80 21.23 -7.52
C ALA A 16 11.82 20.05 -7.66
N PRO A 17 11.70 19.42 -8.84
CA PRO A 17 10.95 18.18 -8.96
C PRO A 17 11.65 17.15 -8.09
N ALA A 18 10.96 16.66 -7.06
CA ALA A 18 11.39 15.51 -6.30
C ALA A 18 11.35 14.30 -7.25
N PHE A 19 12.49 13.95 -7.83
CA PHE A 19 12.66 12.66 -8.48
C PHE A 19 12.38 11.60 -7.42
N ALA A 20 11.26 10.90 -7.58
CA ALA A 20 10.97 9.70 -6.81
C ALA A 20 12.10 8.70 -7.06
N SER A 21 12.99 8.56 -6.08
CA SER A 21 14.00 7.51 -6.08
C SER A 21 13.30 6.19 -6.34
N GLU A 22 13.63 5.53 -7.46
CA GLU A 22 13.10 4.21 -7.77
C GLU A 22 13.34 3.30 -6.55
N PRO A 23 12.27 2.73 -5.94
CA PRO A 23 12.46 1.82 -4.84
C PRO A 23 13.30 0.65 -5.33
N LYS A 24 14.48 0.46 -4.71
CA LYS A 24 15.35 -0.70 -4.91
C LYS A 24 14.48 -1.96 -4.99
N LYS A 25 14.45 -2.62 -6.16
CA LYS A 25 13.79 -3.92 -6.34
C LYS A 25 14.31 -4.87 -5.25
N LYS A 26 13.53 -5.12 -4.20
CA LYS A 26 13.80 -6.27 -3.32
C LYS A 26 13.51 -7.52 -4.16
N GLY A 27 14.46 -8.44 -4.18
CA GLY A 27 14.48 -9.57 -5.10
C GLY A 27 13.17 -10.38 -5.09
N GLY A 28 12.72 -10.74 -6.30
CA GLY A 28 11.59 -11.66 -6.50
C GLY A 28 11.54 -12.33 -7.88
N GLY A 29 12.56 -12.15 -8.73
CA GLY A 29 12.57 -12.69 -10.09
C GLY A 29 11.69 -11.91 -11.07
N ALA A 30 11.72 -12.30 -12.35
CA ALA A 30 11.05 -11.57 -13.44
C ALA A 30 9.51 -11.51 -13.30
N GLY A 31 8.91 -12.49 -12.63
CA GLY A 31 7.47 -12.61 -12.41
C GLY A 31 6.92 -11.90 -11.17
N TYR A 32 7.77 -11.27 -10.36
CA TYR A 32 7.36 -10.65 -9.09
C TYR A 32 7.19 -9.15 -9.19
N THR A 33 6.01 -8.66 -8.78
CA THR A 33 5.69 -7.25 -8.65
C THR A 33 5.52 -6.90 -7.18
N GLN A 34 6.47 -6.13 -6.65
CA GLN A 34 6.45 -5.69 -5.26
C GLN A 34 5.50 -4.49 -5.08
N PHE A 35 4.75 -4.49 -3.97
CA PHE A 35 3.95 -3.33 -3.56
C PHE A 35 4.68 -2.53 -2.47
N PRO A 36 4.38 -1.22 -2.35
CA PRO A 36 4.80 -0.45 -1.18
C PRO A 36 4.28 -1.09 0.12
N THR A 37 5.04 -0.96 1.21
CA THR A 37 4.58 -1.37 2.53
C THR A 37 3.25 -0.69 2.86
N MET A 38 2.21 -1.49 3.11
CA MET A 38 0.89 -0.99 3.45
C MET A 38 0.74 -0.94 4.95
N THR A 39 0.37 0.21 5.50
CA THR A 39 0.15 0.39 6.93
C THR A 39 -1.25 0.90 7.18
N VAL A 40 -1.98 0.22 8.06
CA VAL A 40 -3.35 0.53 8.47
C VAL A 40 -3.44 0.59 9.99
N PHE A 41 -4.49 1.23 10.51
CA PHE A 41 -4.65 1.42 11.96
C PHE A 41 -5.62 0.40 12.55
N THR A 42 -5.29 -0.13 13.73
CA THR A 42 -6.20 -0.99 14.48
C THR A 42 -7.28 -0.17 15.18
N GLU A 43 -8.31 -0.85 15.70
CA GLU A 43 -9.28 -0.20 16.57
C GLU A 43 -8.61 0.33 17.85
N ALA A 44 -9.02 1.52 18.28
CA ALA A 44 -8.50 2.13 19.51
C ALA A 44 -9.16 1.51 20.73
N SER A 45 -8.40 0.73 21.51
CA SER A 45 -8.79 0.44 22.89
C SER A 45 -8.33 1.60 23.79
N LYS A 46 -9.26 2.46 24.19
CA LYS A 46 -9.11 3.42 25.31
C LYS A 46 -7.89 4.36 25.27
N ARG A 47 -7.47 4.83 24.07
CA ARG A 47 -6.59 6.00 23.77
C ARG A 47 -5.36 5.74 22.88
N LYS A 48 -5.07 4.51 22.45
CA LYS A 48 -3.98 4.25 21.47
C LYS A 48 -4.45 3.33 20.35
N HIS A 49 -4.19 3.74 19.11
CA HIS A 49 -4.29 2.88 17.94
C HIS A 49 -3.00 2.08 17.82
N GLY A 50 -3.12 0.78 17.55
CA GLY A 50 -2.01 0.01 17.02
C GLY A 50 -1.88 0.23 15.51
N THR A 51 -0.79 -0.28 14.94
CA THR A 51 -0.57 -0.29 13.49
C THR A 51 -0.37 -1.71 12.98
N LEU A 52 -1.01 -2.04 11.86
CA LEU A 52 -0.76 -3.25 11.09
C LEU A 52 -0.01 -2.86 9.82
N SER A 53 1.25 -3.25 9.72
CA SER A 53 2.11 -3.06 8.55
C SER A 53 2.31 -4.38 7.82
N VAL A 54 2.12 -4.37 6.51
CA VAL A 54 2.22 -5.54 5.63
C VAL A 54 3.12 -5.23 4.45
N ASP A 55 4.22 -5.99 4.32
CA ASP A 55 5.01 -6.06 3.10
C ASP A 55 4.49 -7.19 2.22
N MET A 56 4.25 -6.93 0.94
CA MET A 56 3.78 -7.96 0.01
C MET A 56 4.20 -7.73 -1.44
N GLY A 57 3.96 -8.75 -2.25
CA GLY A 57 4.02 -8.69 -3.70
C GLY A 57 3.06 -9.66 -4.36
N LEU A 58 2.91 -9.51 -5.67
CA LEU A 58 2.24 -10.47 -6.53
C LEU A 58 3.27 -11.20 -7.38
N TYR A 59 3.11 -12.51 -7.52
CA TYR A 59 3.89 -13.34 -8.41
C TYR A 59 3.02 -13.93 -9.52
N SER A 60 3.50 -13.90 -10.75
CA SER A 60 2.90 -14.58 -11.90
C SER A 60 4.00 -15.11 -12.83
N GLU A 61 3.78 -16.28 -13.41
CA GLU A 61 4.64 -16.85 -14.45
C GLU A 61 4.34 -16.25 -15.84
N ASP A 62 3.11 -15.77 -16.07
CA ASP A 62 2.67 -15.15 -17.33
C ASP A 62 3.09 -13.67 -17.40
N GLU A 63 3.92 -13.33 -18.38
CA GLU A 63 4.38 -11.96 -18.65
C GLU A 63 3.24 -10.98 -18.92
N LYS A 64 2.19 -11.41 -19.63
CA LYS A 64 1.03 -10.54 -19.92
C LYS A 64 0.27 -10.21 -18.64
N LEU A 65 0.20 -11.16 -17.70
CA LEU A 65 -0.41 -10.91 -16.40
C LEU A 65 0.44 -9.97 -15.56
N VAL A 66 1.77 -10.06 -15.63
CA VAL A 66 2.68 -9.13 -14.95
C VAL A 66 2.46 -7.70 -15.44
N GLU A 67 2.29 -7.49 -16.75
CA GLU A 67 1.94 -6.17 -17.30
C GLU A 67 0.57 -5.68 -16.82
N LEU A 68 -0.44 -6.55 -16.81
CA LEU A 68 -1.76 -6.22 -16.27
C LEU A 68 -1.73 -5.86 -14.78
N ILE A 69 -0.92 -6.55 -13.98
CA ILE A 69 -0.71 -6.25 -12.56
C ILE A 69 -0.10 -4.85 -12.41
N LYS A 70 0.92 -4.52 -13.19
CA LYS A 70 1.55 -3.19 -13.18
C LYS A 70 0.55 -2.10 -13.57
N LEU A 71 -0.26 -2.34 -14.60
CA LEU A 71 -1.29 -1.40 -15.05
C LEU A 71 -2.37 -1.17 -13.98
N ASN A 72 -2.78 -2.23 -13.27
CA ASN A 72 -3.79 -2.18 -12.22
C ASN A 72 -3.22 -1.92 -10.82
N GLN A 73 -1.93 -1.63 -10.69
CA GLN A 73 -1.25 -1.46 -9.41
C GLN A 73 -1.95 -0.48 -8.45
N PRO A 74 -2.36 0.75 -8.86
CA PRO A 74 -3.04 1.67 -7.94
C PRO A 74 -4.40 1.13 -7.46
N ARG A 75 -5.12 0.43 -8.33
CA ARG A 75 -6.44 -0.15 -8.00
C ARG A 75 -6.30 -1.35 -7.05
N LEU A 76 -5.30 -2.19 -7.29
CA LEU A 76 -4.95 -3.29 -6.38
C LEU A 76 -4.55 -2.75 -5.01
N GLN A 77 -3.74 -1.69 -4.98
CA GLN A 77 -3.31 -1.06 -3.73
C GLN A 77 -4.48 -0.50 -2.91
N ASP A 78 -5.41 0.20 -3.56
CA ASP A 78 -6.64 0.71 -2.90
C ASP A 78 -7.47 -0.44 -2.30
N ALA A 79 -7.70 -1.49 -3.07
CA ALA A 79 -8.44 -2.65 -2.59
C ALA A 79 -7.75 -3.37 -1.44
N TYR A 80 -6.42 -3.52 -1.49
CA TYR A 80 -5.65 -4.13 -0.41
C TYR A 80 -5.70 -3.28 0.85
N LEU A 81 -5.53 -1.96 0.76
CA LEU A 81 -5.65 -1.05 1.89
C LEU A 81 -7.04 -1.12 2.51
N SER A 82 -8.10 -1.13 1.70
CA SER A 82 -9.47 -1.24 2.18
C SER A 82 -9.70 -2.55 2.95
N ARG A 83 -9.25 -3.70 2.41
CA ARG A 83 -9.38 -5.01 3.05
C ARG A 83 -8.56 -5.11 4.34
N LEU A 84 -7.33 -4.61 4.32
CA LEU A 84 -6.46 -4.58 5.50
C LEU A 84 -7.04 -3.67 6.58
N GLN A 85 -7.57 -2.51 6.21
CA GLN A 85 -8.19 -1.58 7.17
C GLN A 85 -9.45 -2.17 7.81
N ALA A 86 -10.28 -2.87 7.03
CA ALA A 86 -11.44 -3.60 7.56
C ALA A 86 -11.02 -4.69 8.54
N TYR A 87 -9.98 -5.46 8.22
CA TYR A 87 -9.43 -6.47 9.11
C TYR A 87 -8.82 -5.86 10.38
N ALA A 88 -7.98 -4.83 10.24
CA ALA A 88 -7.34 -4.16 11.36
C ALA A 88 -8.35 -3.52 12.33
N GLY A 89 -9.50 -3.07 11.82
CA GLY A 89 -10.62 -2.59 12.64
C GLY A 89 -11.21 -3.64 13.58
N THR A 90 -10.90 -4.93 13.40
CA THR A 90 -11.30 -6.02 14.32
C THR A 90 -10.21 -6.39 15.33
N LEU A 91 -9.02 -5.81 15.19
CA LEU A 91 -7.86 -6.09 16.01
C LEU A 91 -7.64 -5.00 17.06
N ASN A 92 -6.98 -5.39 18.14
CA ASN A 92 -6.32 -4.48 19.08
C ASN A 92 -4.80 -4.71 19.08
N ALA A 93 -4.03 -3.82 19.71
CA ALA A 93 -2.57 -3.90 19.74
C ALA A 93 -1.98 -5.17 20.41
N ARG A 94 -2.81 -5.97 21.12
CA ARG A 94 -2.39 -7.23 21.75
C ARG A 94 -2.91 -8.47 21.00
N SER A 95 -3.64 -8.26 19.91
CA SER A 95 -4.18 -9.35 19.09
C SER A 95 -3.06 -10.03 18.31
N LEU A 96 -3.36 -11.21 17.75
CA LEU A 96 -2.47 -11.86 16.79
C LEU A 96 -3.04 -11.65 15.39
N ALA A 97 -2.17 -11.29 14.44
CA ALA A 97 -2.55 -11.19 13.04
C ALA A 97 -2.66 -12.61 12.44
N ASP A 98 -3.82 -12.91 11.85
CA ASP A 98 -4.08 -14.15 11.12
C ASP A 98 -3.59 -14.01 9.67
N ILE A 99 -2.43 -14.60 9.41
CA ILE A 99 -1.79 -14.56 8.10
C ILE A 99 -2.61 -15.32 7.05
N GLY A 100 -3.29 -16.40 7.42
CA GLY A 100 -4.11 -17.20 6.50
C GLY A 100 -5.34 -16.41 6.04
N PHE A 101 -5.96 -15.71 6.98
CA PHE A 101 -7.06 -14.78 6.68
C PHE A 101 -6.61 -13.63 5.78
N ILE A 102 -5.50 -12.94 6.14
CA ILE A 102 -4.96 -11.84 5.34
C ILE A 102 -4.65 -12.31 3.92
N THR A 103 -3.95 -13.43 3.75
CA THR A 103 -3.60 -13.98 2.44
C THR A 103 -4.85 -14.27 1.60
N THR A 104 -5.86 -14.88 2.21
CA THR A 104 -7.12 -15.21 1.52
C THR A 104 -7.89 -13.96 1.08
N GLN A 105 -7.96 -12.94 1.94
CA GLN A 105 -8.64 -11.67 1.62
C GLN A 105 -7.95 -10.93 0.47
N LEU A 106 -6.62 -10.88 0.50
CA LEU A 106 -5.84 -10.22 -0.54
C LEU A 106 -5.91 -10.99 -1.85
N GLN A 107 -5.77 -12.32 -1.82
CA GLN A 107 -5.91 -13.16 -3.00
C GLN A 107 -7.30 -13.00 -3.64
N SER A 108 -8.35 -12.98 -2.82
CA SER A 108 -9.71 -12.72 -3.31
C SER A 108 -9.84 -11.35 -3.98
N ALA A 109 -9.20 -10.31 -3.43
CA ALA A 109 -9.19 -8.98 -4.05
C ALA A 109 -8.39 -8.96 -5.37
N THR A 110 -7.26 -9.67 -5.43
CA THR A 110 -6.46 -9.86 -6.64
C THR A 110 -7.28 -10.52 -7.74
N ASP A 111 -7.89 -11.66 -7.43
CA ASP A 111 -8.69 -12.45 -8.37
C ASP A 111 -9.87 -11.62 -8.91
N ALA A 112 -10.52 -10.83 -8.05
CA ALA A 112 -11.64 -9.97 -8.43
C ALA A 112 -11.22 -8.82 -9.36
N ILE A 113 -10.05 -8.22 -9.16
CA ILE A 113 -9.57 -7.09 -9.96
C ILE A 113 -8.96 -7.56 -11.29
N LEU A 114 -8.21 -8.65 -11.27
CA LEU A 114 -7.55 -9.19 -12.46
C LEU A 114 -8.48 -10.11 -13.28
N ALA A 115 -9.62 -10.51 -12.72
CA ALA A 115 -10.56 -11.48 -13.30
C ALA A 115 -9.90 -12.81 -13.69
N ARG A 116 -8.79 -13.16 -13.04
CA ARG A 116 -7.91 -14.31 -13.32
C ARG A 116 -7.31 -14.80 -12.00
N LYS A 117 -7.01 -16.10 -11.91
CA LYS A 117 -6.50 -16.75 -10.69
C LYS A 117 -5.01 -17.13 -10.74
N ASP A 118 -4.29 -16.69 -11.77
CA ASP A 118 -2.90 -17.12 -11.99
C ASP A 118 -1.88 -16.29 -11.20
N ALA A 119 -2.30 -15.17 -10.63
CA ALA A 119 -1.47 -14.34 -9.77
C ALA A 119 -1.50 -14.86 -8.33
N LYS A 120 -0.34 -15.01 -7.69
CA LYS A 120 -0.21 -15.43 -6.29
C LYS A 120 0.18 -14.26 -5.41
N VAL A 121 -0.57 -14.03 -4.33
CA VAL A 121 -0.18 -13.09 -3.28
C VAL A 121 0.92 -13.70 -2.42
N LEU A 122 2.02 -12.97 -2.27
CA LEU A 122 3.13 -13.33 -1.42
C LEU A 122 3.30 -12.28 -0.32
N LEU A 123 3.25 -12.72 0.93
CA LEU A 123 3.49 -11.87 2.09
C LEU A 123 4.97 -11.96 2.48
N GLY A 124 5.63 -10.81 2.60
CA GLY A 124 7.02 -10.73 3.05
C GLY A 124 7.12 -10.56 4.55
N SER A 125 6.40 -9.59 5.11
CA SER A 125 6.37 -9.32 6.55
C SER A 125 4.98 -8.84 6.95
N VAL A 126 4.55 -9.24 8.15
CA VAL A 126 3.32 -8.73 8.78
C VAL A 126 3.68 -8.36 10.21
N MET A 127 3.52 -7.09 10.56
CA MET A 127 3.86 -6.54 11.86
C MET A 127 2.65 -5.85 12.46
N LEU A 128 2.35 -6.18 13.71
CA LEU A 128 1.30 -5.56 14.50
C LEU A 128 1.95 -4.93 15.74
N ASN A 129 1.80 -3.62 15.91
CA ASN A 129 2.39 -2.84 17.02
C ASN A 129 1.33 -2.04 17.78
#